data_AF-A0A444JYE3-F1
#
_entry.id   AF-A0A444JYE3-F1
#
_cell.length_a   1.000
_cell.length_b   1.000
_cell.length_c   1.000
_cell.angle_alpha   90.00
_cell.angle_beta   90.00
_cell.angle_gamma   90.00
#
_symmetry.space_group_name_H-M   'P 1'
#
loop_
_entity.id
_entity.type
_entity.pdbx_description
1 polymer ?
#
loop_
_entity_poly.entity_id
_entity_poly.type
_entity_poly.pdbx_seq_one_letter_code
_entity_poly.pdbx_strand_id
1 'polypeptide(L)'
;HRILEFSQVFVDAPSIFKGLLNPFSSAAREVAACYERRLFAGSRPMLKSLPEKPWFVFCSSNLGTGSLFRLSRRYVADYRIGVAYNADLPVALAVAASSAFPPFLSPLRLDLTPFVWKNDKLDPSVGAPVPPSRAVLTDGGVYDNHGIEPALKRCRWLLVSDAGAPWQASKAGYWNWFSQLKRVLDTTDNQVRSLRRRDLVARFQAAKDADDRGLPEDTTRPDYAATRGVFWSIASKPDASEPNFVQTAATAPADIGTSLHFLGSEETVDLVNWGYCAADQALR
;
A
#
# COMPACT_ATOMS: atom_id res chain seq x y z
N HIS A 1 -3.88 -9.18 -19.14
CA HIS A 1 -5.21 -9.81 -19.09
C HIS A 1 -5.63 -10.25 -17.69
N ARG A 2 -4.97 -11.18 -16.99
CA ARG A 2 -5.44 -11.69 -15.68
C ARG A 2 -5.72 -10.65 -14.58
N ILE A 3 -4.94 -9.57 -14.47
CA ILE A 3 -5.19 -8.51 -13.47
C ILE A 3 -6.46 -7.72 -13.81
N LEU A 4 -6.65 -7.38 -15.08
CA LEU A 4 -7.86 -6.70 -15.57
C LEU A 4 -9.09 -7.60 -15.47
N GLU A 5 -8.94 -8.91 -15.73
CA GLU A 5 -10.03 -9.87 -15.49
C GLU A 5 -10.35 -9.97 -14.00
N PHE A 6 -9.33 -9.95 -13.14
CA PHE A 6 -9.52 -10.00 -11.69
C PHE A 6 -10.22 -8.75 -11.14
N SER A 7 -9.97 -7.55 -11.70
CA SER A 7 -10.70 -6.34 -11.30
C SER A 7 -12.18 -6.39 -11.62
N GLN A 8 -12.61 -7.32 -12.49
CA GLN A 8 -14.03 -7.60 -12.76
C GLN A 8 -14.63 -8.65 -11.83
N VAL A 9 -13.86 -9.23 -10.90
CA VAL A 9 -14.36 -10.28 -10.00
C VAL A 9 -14.82 -9.68 -8.68
N PHE A 10 -16.03 -10.06 -8.26
CA PHE A 10 -16.51 -9.83 -6.90
C PHE A 10 -15.73 -10.69 -5.90
N VAL A 11 -14.79 -10.08 -5.18
CA VAL A 11 -14.03 -10.78 -4.13
C VAL A 11 -14.64 -10.50 -2.76
N ASP A 12 -15.27 -9.33 -2.58
CA ASP A 12 -15.74 -8.85 -1.27
C ASP A 12 -16.87 -9.72 -0.68
N ALA A 13 -18.03 -9.88 -1.32
CA ALA A 13 -19.17 -10.49 -0.63
C ALA A 13 -18.99 -11.99 -0.26
N PRO A 14 -18.53 -12.89 -1.14
CA PRO A 14 -18.45 -14.32 -0.82
C PRO A 14 -17.29 -14.66 0.13
N SER A 15 -16.16 -13.95 0.01
CA SER A 15 -14.95 -14.21 0.80
C SER A 15 -15.08 -13.62 2.21
N ILE A 16 -15.69 -12.44 2.34
CA ILE A 16 -16.03 -11.83 3.63
C ILE A 16 -17.06 -12.70 4.35
N PHE A 17 -18.10 -13.18 3.66
CA PHE A 17 -19.12 -14.03 4.28
C PHE A 17 -18.57 -15.40 4.70
N LYS A 18 -17.73 -16.04 3.88
CA LYS A 18 -17.04 -17.29 4.25
C LYS A 18 -16.05 -17.10 5.40
N GLY A 19 -15.31 -15.99 5.42
CA GLY A 19 -14.36 -15.67 6.49
C GLY A 19 -15.04 -15.33 7.82
N LEU A 20 -16.23 -14.72 7.78
CA LEU A 20 -17.05 -14.43 8.97
C LEU A 20 -17.73 -15.68 9.54
N LEU A 21 -18.10 -16.65 8.68
CA LEU A 21 -18.77 -17.89 9.10
C LEU A 21 -17.82 -19.05 9.42
N ASN A 22 -16.55 -18.96 9.04
CA ASN A 22 -15.56 -20.01 9.29
C ASN A 22 -14.67 -19.66 10.49
N PRO A 23 -14.86 -20.29 11.67
CA PRO A 23 -14.05 -20.01 12.85
C PRO A 23 -12.57 -20.43 12.71
N PHE A 24 -12.22 -21.20 11.67
CA PHE A 24 -10.86 -21.67 11.39
C PHE A 24 -10.13 -20.87 10.29
N SER A 25 -10.81 -19.92 9.63
CA SER A 25 -10.22 -19.06 8.60
C SER A 25 -10.40 -17.58 8.97
N SER A 26 -9.70 -16.69 8.28
CA SER A 26 -9.96 -15.25 8.38
C SER A 26 -10.28 -14.71 7.00
N ALA A 27 -11.03 -13.60 6.91
CA ALA A 27 -11.35 -12.96 5.63
C ALA A 27 -10.08 -12.73 4.79
N ALA A 28 -8.99 -12.26 5.40
CA ALA A 28 -7.70 -12.11 4.70
C ALA A 28 -7.11 -13.43 4.16
N ARG A 29 -7.29 -14.58 4.84
CA ARG A 29 -6.82 -15.88 4.33
C ARG A 29 -7.68 -16.37 3.15
N GLU A 30 -8.99 -16.15 3.21
CA GLU A 30 -9.87 -16.43 2.08
C GLU A 30 -9.54 -15.56 0.87
N VAL A 31 -9.20 -14.29 1.10
CA VAL A 31 -8.71 -13.37 0.07
C VAL A 31 -7.38 -13.86 -0.52
N ALA A 32 -6.43 -14.30 0.31
CA ALA A 32 -5.18 -14.89 -0.17
C ALA A 32 -5.44 -16.13 -1.07
N ALA A 33 -6.33 -17.03 -0.65
CA ALA A 33 -6.73 -18.19 -1.44
C ALA A 33 -7.47 -17.79 -2.74
N CYS A 34 -8.18 -16.66 -2.75
CA CYS A 34 -8.76 -16.09 -3.96
C CYS A 34 -7.69 -15.61 -4.93
N TYR A 35 -6.68 -14.88 -4.44
CA TYR A 35 -5.52 -14.47 -5.25
C TYR A 35 -4.78 -15.67 -5.84
N GLU A 36 -4.49 -16.71 -5.05
CA GLU A 36 -3.86 -17.95 -5.54
C GLU A 36 -4.64 -18.58 -6.70
N ARG A 37 -5.96 -18.71 -6.55
CA ARG A 37 -6.82 -19.31 -7.59
C ARG A 37 -6.94 -18.45 -8.85
N ARG A 38 -7.16 -17.14 -8.70
CA ARG A 38 -7.53 -16.25 -9.81
C ARG A 38 -6.35 -15.57 -10.48
N LEU A 39 -5.41 -15.04 -9.71
CA LEU A 39 -4.24 -14.33 -10.24
C LEU A 39 -3.12 -15.32 -10.61
N PHE A 40 -2.92 -16.33 -9.76
CA PHE A 40 -1.83 -17.29 -9.90
C PHE A 40 -2.26 -18.63 -10.50
N ALA A 41 -3.49 -18.74 -11.03
CA ALA A 41 -4.01 -19.95 -11.67
C ALA A 41 -3.87 -21.23 -10.81
N GLY A 42 -4.08 -21.10 -9.50
CA GLY A 42 -3.94 -22.19 -8.53
C GLY A 42 -2.51 -22.49 -8.10
N SER A 43 -1.50 -21.82 -8.68
CA SER A 43 -0.13 -21.89 -8.18
C SER A 43 0.05 -21.05 -6.91
N ARG A 44 1.05 -21.42 -6.11
CA ARG A 44 1.38 -20.76 -4.84
C ARG A 44 2.81 -20.21 -4.91
N PRO A 45 3.04 -19.13 -5.68
CA PRO A 45 4.36 -18.52 -5.76
C PRO A 45 4.78 -18.00 -4.39
N MET A 46 6.05 -18.20 -4.07
CA MET A 46 6.62 -17.83 -2.79
C MET A 46 7.35 -16.49 -2.92
N LEU A 47 7.54 -15.75 -1.82
CA LEU A 47 8.32 -14.51 -1.83
C LEU A 47 9.74 -14.78 -2.35
N LYS A 48 10.32 -15.92 -1.99
CA LYS A 48 11.61 -16.40 -2.51
C LYS A 48 11.60 -16.86 -3.97
N SER A 49 10.47 -16.79 -4.69
CA SER A 49 10.44 -17.00 -6.14
C SER A 49 10.29 -15.72 -6.95
N LEU A 50 10.09 -14.55 -6.31
CA LEU A 50 10.04 -13.25 -7.01
C LEU A 50 11.40 -12.91 -7.63
N PRO A 51 11.48 -12.10 -8.70
CA PRO A 51 12.77 -11.70 -9.25
C PRO A 51 13.60 -10.89 -8.23
N GLU A 52 14.92 -10.89 -8.39
CA GLU A 52 15.80 -10.08 -7.53
C GLU A 52 15.69 -8.57 -7.81
N LYS A 53 15.34 -8.23 -9.06
CA LYS A 53 15.10 -6.87 -9.54
C LYS A 53 13.87 -6.87 -10.47
N PRO A 54 12.90 -5.96 -10.27
CA PRO A 54 12.83 -4.99 -9.17
C PRO A 54 12.63 -5.68 -7.81
N TRP A 55 13.09 -5.03 -6.74
CA TRP A 55 12.93 -5.56 -5.39
C TRP A 55 11.55 -5.16 -4.84
N PHE A 56 10.67 -6.16 -4.73
CA PHE A 56 9.33 -5.97 -4.16
C PHE A 56 9.36 -5.99 -2.63
N VAL A 57 8.71 -5.00 -2.02
CA VAL A 57 8.45 -4.91 -0.58
C VAL A 57 6.97 -4.65 -0.37
N PHE A 58 6.29 -5.58 0.28
CA PHE A 58 4.88 -5.46 0.68
C PHE A 58 4.82 -4.92 2.10
N CYS A 59 3.96 -3.94 2.34
CA CYS A 59 3.85 -3.23 3.61
C CYS A 59 2.52 -3.56 4.29
N SER A 60 2.59 -3.98 5.54
CA SER A 60 1.43 -4.20 6.41
C SER A 60 1.65 -3.50 7.75
N SER A 61 0.58 -3.28 8.49
CA SER A 61 0.67 -2.70 9.84
C SER A 61 0.44 -3.81 10.86
N ASN A 62 1.38 -3.99 11.80
CA ASN A 62 1.23 -4.98 12.86
C ASN A 62 0.53 -4.35 14.07
N LEU A 63 -0.72 -4.76 14.32
CA LEU A 63 -1.54 -4.25 15.42
C LEU A 63 -0.98 -4.62 16.80
N GLY A 64 -0.22 -5.71 16.91
CA GLY A 64 0.37 -6.12 18.19
C GLY A 64 1.56 -5.26 18.60
N THR A 65 2.40 -4.87 17.64
CA THR A 65 3.60 -4.05 17.87
C THR A 65 3.37 -2.57 17.62
N GLY A 66 2.34 -2.20 16.84
CA GLY A 66 2.10 -0.84 16.39
C GLY A 66 3.11 -0.34 15.36
N SER A 67 3.80 -1.24 14.65
CA SER A 67 4.91 -0.91 13.73
C SER A 67 4.65 -1.40 12.30
N LEU A 68 5.47 -0.90 11.36
CA LEU A 68 5.51 -1.39 9.98
C LEU A 68 6.03 -2.83 9.93
N PHE A 69 5.24 -3.71 9.33
CA PHE A 69 5.61 -5.07 8.99
C PHE A 69 5.92 -5.16 7.50
N ARG A 70 7.14 -5.57 7.15
CA ARG A 70 7.62 -5.62 5.76
C ARG A 70 7.79 -7.06 5.34
N LEU A 71 7.22 -7.43 4.19
CA LEU A 71 7.40 -8.73 3.56
C LEU A 71 8.10 -8.56 2.22
N SER A 72 9.15 -9.32 1.96
CA SER A 72 9.88 -9.28 0.70
C SER A 72 10.59 -10.60 0.42
N ARG A 73 11.13 -10.75 -0.79
CA ARG A 73 12.03 -11.87 -1.14
C ARG A 73 13.21 -12.01 -0.16
N ARG A 74 13.73 -10.88 0.33
CA ARG A 74 15.00 -10.83 1.08
C ARG A 74 14.82 -11.02 2.59
N TYR A 75 13.66 -10.68 3.11
CA TYR A 75 13.35 -10.76 4.52
C TYR A 75 11.86 -10.52 4.79
N VAL A 76 11.45 -10.95 5.99
CA VAL A 76 10.31 -10.43 6.73
C VAL A 76 10.85 -9.62 7.92
N ALA A 77 10.30 -8.44 8.19
CA ALA A 77 10.85 -7.56 9.23
C ALA A 77 9.80 -6.68 9.93
N ASP A 78 10.02 -6.43 11.22
CA ASP A 78 9.24 -5.54 12.08
C ASP A 78 10.22 -4.82 13.03
N TYR A 79 10.04 -3.52 13.24
CA TYR A 79 10.96 -2.72 14.07
C TYR A 79 11.02 -3.10 15.55
N ARG A 80 10.06 -3.88 16.06
CA ARG A 80 10.04 -4.36 17.44
C ARG A 80 10.34 -5.85 17.57
N ILE A 81 10.21 -6.63 16.49
CA ILE A 81 10.49 -8.09 16.49
C ILE A 81 11.89 -8.38 15.94
N GLY A 82 12.34 -7.59 14.96
CA GLY A 82 13.61 -7.77 14.26
C GLY A 82 13.42 -8.22 12.82
N VAL A 83 14.38 -9.01 12.31
CA VAL A 83 14.43 -9.42 10.91
C VAL A 83 14.58 -10.93 10.77
N ALA A 84 13.71 -11.54 9.98
CA ALA A 84 13.80 -12.91 9.52
C ALA A 84 14.23 -12.95 8.03
N TYR A 85 15.52 -13.18 7.78
CA TYR A 85 16.11 -13.19 6.43
C TYR A 85 15.71 -14.40 5.58
N ASN A 86 15.41 -15.53 6.23
CA ASN A 86 15.09 -16.79 5.55
C ASN A 86 13.62 -17.17 5.62
N ALA A 87 12.75 -16.27 6.11
CA ALA A 87 11.31 -16.48 6.10
C ALA A 87 10.82 -16.59 4.65
N ASP A 88 10.02 -17.62 4.36
CA ASP A 88 9.39 -17.79 3.07
C ASP A 88 7.89 -17.91 3.24
N LEU A 89 7.16 -17.07 2.52
CA LEU A 89 5.71 -16.94 2.60
C LEU A 89 5.14 -16.85 1.18
N PRO A 90 3.88 -17.25 0.96
CA PRO A 90 3.24 -17.07 -0.33
C PRO A 90 3.10 -15.59 -0.68
N VAL A 91 3.31 -15.24 -1.95
CA VAL A 91 3.10 -13.88 -2.46
C VAL A 91 1.64 -13.45 -2.22
N ALA A 92 0.69 -14.33 -2.46
CA ALA A 92 -0.73 -14.07 -2.21
C ALA A 92 -1.04 -13.71 -0.75
N LEU A 93 -0.31 -14.31 0.22
CA LEU A 93 -0.46 -13.99 1.63
C LEU A 93 0.11 -12.60 1.95
N ALA A 94 1.26 -12.25 1.36
CA ALA A 94 1.85 -10.92 1.51
C ALA A 94 0.94 -9.83 0.92
N VAL A 95 0.36 -10.06 -0.26
CA VAL A 95 -0.62 -9.16 -0.87
C VAL A 95 -1.86 -9.02 0.02
N ALA A 96 -2.44 -10.14 0.48
CA ALA A 96 -3.62 -10.10 1.35
C ALA A 96 -3.37 -9.43 2.70
N ALA A 97 -2.17 -9.58 3.28
CA ALA A 97 -1.80 -8.85 4.49
C ALA A 97 -1.66 -7.35 4.22
N SER A 98 -1.08 -6.98 3.06
CA SER A 98 -0.87 -5.58 2.67
C SER A 98 -2.18 -4.85 2.39
N SER A 99 -3.22 -5.56 1.92
CA SER A 99 -4.53 -5.02 1.54
C SER A 99 -5.65 -5.33 2.55
N ALA A 100 -5.32 -5.78 3.77
CA ALA A 100 -6.30 -6.18 4.78
C ALA A 100 -6.97 -4.96 5.44
N PHE A 101 -7.71 -4.16 4.66
CA PHE A 101 -8.32 -2.92 5.13
C PHE A 101 -9.45 -3.21 6.14
N PRO A 102 -9.46 -2.52 7.30
CA PRO A 102 -10.54 -2.67 8.28
C PRO A 102 -11.90 -2.20 7.72
N PRO A 103 -13.03 -2.73 8.24
CA PRO A 103 -13.15 -3.73 9.30
C PRO A 103 -13.31 -5.17 8.79
N PHE A 104 -13.52 -5.36 7.48
CA PHE A 104 -13.97 -6.66 6.95
C PHE A 104 -12.84 -7.62 6.61
N LEU A 105 -11.72 -7.10 6.09
CA LEU A 105 -10.58 -7.93 5.68
C LEU A 105 -9.55 -8.11 6.79
N SER A 106 -9.53 -7.18 7.75
CA SER A 106 -8.66 -7.21 8.92
C SER A 106 -9.21 -8.12 10.03
N PRO A 107 -8.35 -8.78 10.84
CA PRO A 107 -6.90 -8.90 10.69
C PRO A 107 -6.47 -10.22 10.03
N LEU A 108 -5.28 -10.22 9.42
CA LEU A 108 -4.55 -11.42 9.04
C LEU A 108 -3.65 -11.86 10.21
N ARG A 109 -3.78 -13.11 10.66
CA ARG A 109 -2.93 -13.68 11.73
C ARG A 109 -1.87 -14.59 11.14
N LEU A 110 -0.61 -14.26 11.39
CA LEU A 110 0.57 -15.00 10.94
C LEU A 110 1.32 -15.58 12.15
N ASP A 111 1.61 -16.88 12.09
CA ASP A 111 2.51 -17.54 13.04
C ASP A 111 3.96 -17.23 12.65
N LEU A 112 4.74 -16.69 13.59
CA LEU A 112 6.13 -16.28 13.35
C LEU A 112 7.13 -17.29 13.92
N THR A 113 6.67 -18.24 14.73
CA THR A 113 7.51 -19.26 15.39
C THR A 113 8.31 -20.15 14.43
N PRO A 114 7.87 -20.43 13.19
CA PRO A 114 8.67 -21.24 12.26
C PRO A 114 9.90 -20.52 11.69
N PHE A 115 10.01 -19.20 11.86
CA PHE A 115 11.08 -18.41 11.26
C PHE A 115 12.22 -18.15 12.24
N VAL A 116 13.44 -18.05 11.70
CA VAL A 116 14.61 -17.63 12.47
C VAL A 116 14.71 -16.12 12.45
N TRP A 117 14.56 -15.50 13.62
CA TRP A 117 14.61 -14.05 13.80
C TRP A 117 15.94 -13.62 14.38
N LYS A 118 16.44 -12.48 13.88
CA LYS A 118 17.57 -11.76 14.44
C LYS A 118 17.09 -10.43 15.00
N ASN A 119 17.66 -10.00 16.12
CA ASN A 119 17.42 -8.70 16.74
C ASN A 119 18.10 -7.55 15.98
N ASP A 120 18.08 -7.61 14.65
CA ASP A 120 18.65 -6.62 13.77
C ASP A 120 17.63 -5.51 13.50
N LYS A 121 18.09 -4.27 13.35
CA LYS A 121 17.25 -3.11 12.96
C LYS A 121 16.04 -2.89 13.86
N LEU A 122 16.18 -3.22 15.14
CA LEU A 122 15.21 -2.83 16.16
C LEU A 122 15.23 -1.32 16.34
N ASP A 123 14.06 -0.71 16.48
CA ASP A 123 13.92 0.72 16.70
C ASP A 123 13.40 0.99 18.12
N PRO A 124 14.27 1.44 19.06
CA PRO A 124 13.87 1.71 20.43
C PRO A 124 12.88 2.88 20.53
N SER A 125 12.77 3.74 19.50
CA SER A 125 11.79 4.84 19.50
C SER A 125 10.35 4.35 19.29
N VAL A 126 10.17 3.16 18.71
CA VAL A 126 8.86 2.54 18.45
C VAL A 126 8.42 1.67 19.65
N GLY A 127 9.33 1.39 20.58
CA GLY A 127 9.05 0.71 21.85
C GLY A 127 9.98 -0.48 22.12
N ALA A 128 9.74 -1.15 23.25
CA ALA A 128 10.54 -2.29 23.66
C ALA A 128 10.41 -3.48 22.68
N PRO A 129 11.48 -4.29 22.52
CA PRO A 129 11.45 -5.49 21.69
C PRO A 129 10.36 -6.48 22.11
N VAL A 130 9.79 -7.19 21.14
CA VAL A 130 8.69 -8.15 21.31
C VAL A 130 9.11 -9.49 20.73
N PRO A 131 8.82 -10.63 21.41
CA PRO A 131 9.19 -11.95 20.91
C PRO A 131 8.43 -12.31 19.62
N PRO A 132 9.08 -13.04 18.69
CA PRO A 132 8.49 -13.45 17.40
C PRO A 132 7.51 -14.62 17.56
N SER A 133 6.38 -14.42 18.23
CA SER A 133 5.34 -15.45 18.39
C SER A 133 4.28 -15.37 17.29
N ARG A 134 3.59 -14.24 17.18
CA ARG A 134 2.48 -14.04 16.25
C ARG A 134 2.45 -12.59 15.78
N ALA A 135 2.18 -12.39 14.49
CA ALA A 135 1.81 -11.08 13.95
C ALA A 135 0.31 -10.99 13.72
N VAL A 136 -0.28 -9.84 14.06
CA VAL A 136 -1.67 -9.49 13.76
C VAL A 136 -1.62 -8.33 12.76
N LEU A 137 -1.76 -8.65 11.48
CA LEU A 137 -1.53 -7.72 10.39
C LEU A 137 -2.84 -7.11 9.88
N THR A 138 -2.79 -5.82 9.59
CA THR A 138 -3.82 -5.07 8.86
C THR A 138 -3.16 -4.34 7.70
N ASP A 139 -3.99 -3.71 6.85
CA ASP A 139 -3.55 -2.89 5.74
C ASP A 139 -2.34 -1.99 6.04
N GLY A 140 -1.41 -1.92 5.09
CA GLY A 140 -0.19 -1.13 5.20
C GLY A 140 -0.45 0.36 5.38
N GLY A 141 -1.57 0.85 4.87
CA GLY A 141 -1.95 2.25 4.95
C GLY A 141 -2.20 2.73 6.37
N VAL A 142 -2.59 1.85 7.29
CA VAL A 142 -2.79 2.20 8.72
C VAL A 142 -1.49 2.74 9.35
N TYR A 143 -0.33 2.23 8.95
CA TYR A 143 0.97 2.71 9.42
C TYR A 143 1.64 3.64 8.41
N ASP A 144 1.64 3.28 7.12
CA ASP A 144 2.25 4.03 6.02
C ASP A 144 1.38 3.99 4.75
N ASN A 145 0.46 4.95 4.66
CA ASN A 145 -0.43 5.17 3.50
C ASN A 145 0.21 5.10 2.12
N HIS A 146 1.46 5.56 1.98
CA HIS A 146 2.13 5.59 0.69
C HIS A 146 3.12 4.44 0.50
N GLY A 147 3.36 3.63 1.53
CA GLY A 147 4.37 2.58 1.52
C GLY A 147 5.79 3.09 1.22
N ILE A 148 6.05 4.37 1.44
CA ILE A 148 7.29 5.06 1.02
C ILE A 148 8.43 4.88 2.00
N GLU A 149 8.17 4.54 3.26
CA GLU A 149 9.20 4.49 4.30
C GLU A 149 10.37 3.54 3.95
N PRO A 150 10.13 2.33 3.39
CA PRO A 150 11.23 1.46 2.96
C PRO A 150 12.10 2.05 1.84
N ALA A 151 11.52 2.89 0.98
CA ALA A 151 12.19 3.47 -0.18
C ALA A 151 12.89 4.79 0.17
N LEU A 152 12.25 5.66 0.97
CA LEU A 152 12.81 6.94 1.44
C LEU A 152 14.19 6.81 2.06
N LYS A 153 14.42 5.73 2.82
CA LYS A 153 15.70 5.48 3.51
C LYS A 153 16.78 4.88 2.61
N ARG A 154 16.50 4.58 1.33
CA ARG A 154 17.36 3.74 0.47
C ARG A 154 17.52 4.23 -0.96
N CYS A 155 16.62 5.06 -1.44
CA CYS A 155 16.56 5.48 -2.83
C CYS A 155 16.80 6.98 -2.95
N ARG A 156 17.68 7.37 -3.89
CA ARG A 156 17.89 8.78 -4.26
C ARG A 156 16.71 9.35 -5.05
N TRP A 157 16.07 8.51 -5.87
CA TRP A 157 14.92 8.85 -6.70
C TRP A 157 13.69 8.08 -6.25
N LEU A 158 12.58 8.80 -6.05
CA LEU A 158 11.29 8.25 -5.66
C LEU A 158 10.23 8.62 -6.68
N LEU A 159 9.55 7.61 -7.22
CA LEU A 159 8.39 7.78 -8.08
C LEU A 159 7.18 7.29 -7.29
N VAL A 160 6.25 8.19 -6.97
CA VAL A 160 5.13 7.90 -6.08
C VAL A 160 3.82 8.07 -6.83
N SER A 161 3.12 6.95 -7.03
CA SER A 161 1.77 6.91 -7.59
C SER A 161 0.76 6.78 -6.46
N ASP A 162 -0.14 7.75 -6.34
CA ASP A 162 -1.10 7.82 -5.25
C ASP A 162 -2.55 7.66 -5.74
N ALA A 163 -3.08 6.45 -5.62
CA ALA A 163 -4.44 6.10 -6.04
C ALA A 163 -5.53 6.36 -4.98
N GLY A 164 -5.20 6.93 -3.82
CA GLY A 164 -6.21 7.14 -2.79
C GLY A 164 -7.26 8.19 -3.18
N ALA A 165 -8.51 7.94 -2.85
CA ALA A 165 -9.61 8.87 -3.16
C ALA A 165 -9.38 10.26 -2.52
N PRO A 166 -9.75 11.36 -3.20
CA PRO A 166 -9.77 12.69 -2.60
C PRO A 166 -10.73 12.74 -1.41
N TRP A 167 -10.41 13.59 -0.41
CA TRP A 167 -11.35 13.84 0.67
C TRP A 167 -12.62 14.51 0.15
N GLN A 168 -13.77 13.86 0.33
CA GLN A 168 -15.07 14.44 0.03
C GLN A 168 -15.83 14.82 1.30
N ALA A 169 -16.57 15.93 1.22
CA ALA A 169 -17.54 16.30 2.23
C ALA A 169 -18.67 15.25 2.22
N SER A 170 -18.79 14.49 3.29
CA SER A 170 -19.84 13.47 3.39
C SER A 170 -21.15 14.09 3.84
N LYS A 171 -22.22 13.77 3.11
CA LYS A 171 -23.62 14.11 3.44
C LYS A 171 -24.31 13.02 4.28
N ALA A 172 -23.59 11.99 4.69
CA ALA A 172 -24.15 10.88 5.46
C ALA A 172 -24.50 11.34 6.89
N GLY A 173 -25.62 10.85 7.43
CA GLY A 173 -26.10 11.24 8.77
C GLY A 173 -25.40 10.56 9.95
N TYR A 174 -24.44 9.65 9.70
CA TYR A 174 -23.67 8.92 10.71
C TYR A 174 -24.49 8.34 11.88
N TRP A 175 -25.65 7.77 11.57
CA TRP A 175 -26.67 7.37 12.55
C TRP A 175 -26.27 6.21 13.48
N ASN A 176 -25.16 5.52 13.20
CA ASN A 176 -24.69 4.41 14.03
C ASN A 176 -23.17 4.49 14.30
N TRP A 177 -22.75 3.87 15.40
CA TRP A 177 -21.36 3.87 15.86
C TRP A 177 -20.38 3.33 14.81
N PHE A 178 -20.80 2.37 13.99
CA PHE A 178 -19.98 1.78 12.94
C PHE A 178 -19.67 2.78 11.83
N SER A 179 -20.66 3.54 11.36
CA SER A 179 -20.50 4.61 10.37
C SER A 179 -19.66 5.77 10.88
N GLN A 180 -19.74 6.06 12.18
CA GLN A 180 -18.90 7.04 12.86
C GLN A 180 -17.45 6.56 12.94
N LEU A 181 -17.21 5.31 13.36
CA LEU A 181 -15.88 4.72 13.43
C LEU A 181 -15.21 4.66 12.05
N LYS A 182 -15.96 4.25 11.01
CA LYS A 182 -15.48 4.30 9.63
C LYS A 182 -15.08 5.72 9.24
N ARG A 183 -15.92 6.72 9.52
CA ARG A 183 -15.60 8.12 9.22
C ARG A 183 -14.37 8.61 9.95
N VAL A 184 -14.18 8.22 11.21
CA VAL A 184 -12.96 8.55 11.98
C VAL A 184 -11.73 7.94 11.33
N LEU A 185 -11.78 6.65 10.99
CA LEU A 185 -10.70 5.97 10.27
C LEU A 185 -10.38 6.67 8.94
N ASP A 186 -11.40 6.95 8.12
CA ASP A 186 -11.25 7.67 6.86
C ASP A 186 -10.63 9.06 7.09
N THR A 187 -11.02 9.77 8.16
CA THR A 187 -10.49 11.11 8.48
C THR A 187 -9.01 11.03 8.86
N THR A 188 -8.66 10.13 9.77
CA THR A 188 -7.28 9.93 10.22
C THR A 188 -6.37 9.52 9.07
N ASP A 189 -6.83 8.58 8.25
CA ASP A 189 -6.13 8.12 7.04
C ASP A 189 -5.82 9.28 6.08
N ASN A 190 -6.82 10.10 5.77
CA ASN A 190 -6.64 11.27 4.91
C ASN A 190 -5.70 12.32 5.51
N GLN A 191 -5.72 12.52 6.82
CA GLN A 191 -4.79 13.43 7.50
C GLN A 191 -3.34 12.92 7.42
N VAL A 192 -3.11 11.64 7.72
CA VAL A 192 -1.78 11.02 7.62
C VAL A 192 -1.26 11.08 6.20
N ARG A 193 -2.08 10.72 5.22
CA ARG A 193 -1.74 10.81 3.79
C ARG A 193 -1.41 12.24 3.36
N SER A 194 -2.19 13.23 3.80
CA SER A 194 -1.93 14.64 3.50
C SER A 194 -0.62 15.15 4.10
N LEU A 195 -0.30 14.75 5.34
CA LEU A 195 0.97 15.07 5.98
C LEU A 195 2.16 14.45 5.24
N ARG A 196 2.10 13.16 4.92
CA ARG A 196 3.15 12.44 4.16
C ARG A 196 3.38 13.05 2.79
N ARG A 197 2.30 13.38 2.07
CA ARG A 197 2.38 14.04 0.77
C ARG A 197 3.08 15.40 0.88
N ARG A 198 2.74 16.22 1.88
CA ARG A 198 3.40 17.52 2.11
C ARG A 198 4.88 17.36 2.43
N ASP A 199 5.24 16.42 3.30
CA ASP A 199 6.65 16.13 3.61
C ASP A 199 7.42 15.71 2.35
N LEU A 200 6.86 14.80 1.56
CA LEU A 200 7.48 14.32 0.32
C LEU A 200 7.68 15.46 -0.70
N VAL A 201 6.66 16.28 -0.94
CA VAL A 201 6.75 17.43 -1.86
C VAL A 201 7.76 18.45 -1.35
N ALA A 202 7.80 18.72 -0.04
CA ALA A 202 8.79 19.62 0.55
C ALA A 202 10.22 19.11 0.36
N ARG A 203 10.46 17.79 0.49
CA ARG A 203 11.76 17.17 0.21
C ARG A 203 12.17 17.34 -1.26
N PHE A 204 11.25 17.08 -2.18
CA PHE A 204 11.52 17.23 -3.62
C PHE A 204 11.84 18.69 -3.99
N GLN A 205 11.08 19.65 -3.43
CA GLN A 205 11.34 21.07 -3.65
C GLN A 205 12.70 21.49 -3.06
N ALA A 206 13.02 21.04 -1.84
CA ALA A 206 14.32 21.33 -1.23
C ALA A 206 15.49 20.77 -2.06
N ALA A 207 15.34 19.59 -2.65
CA ALA A 207 16.33 19.01 -3.55
C ALA A 207 16.50 19.86 -4.83
N LYS A 208 15.39 20.32 -5.43
CA LYS A 208 15.40 21.20 -6.59
C LYS A 208 16.08 22.55 -6.29
N ASP A 209 15.69 23.21 -5.20
CA ASP A 209 16.26 24.50 -4.79
C ASP A 209 17.76 24.41 -4.49
N ALA A 210 18.24 23.24 -4.05
CA ALA A 210 19.66 23.00 -3.82
C ALA A 210 20.44 22.87 -5.14
N ASP A 211 19.83 22.27 -6.16
CA ASP A 211 20.44 22.12 -7.49
C ASP A 211 20.47 23.45 -8.25
N ASP A 212 19.38 24.21 -8.20
CA ASP A 212 19.28 25.53 -8.83
C ASP A 212 20.33 26.51 -8.27
N ARG A 213 20.72 26.31 -7.00
CA ARG A 213 21.79 27.08 -6.33
C ARG A 213 23.20 26.55 -6.56
N GLY A 214 23.36 25.47 -7.34
CA GLY A 214 24.66 24.87 -7.64
C GLY A 214 25.38 24.31 -6.40
N LEU A 215 24.63 23.94 -5.35
CA LEU A 215 25.22 23.39 -4.13
C LEU A 215 25.85 22.02 -4.45
N PRO A 216 27.10 21.76 -4.03
CA PRO A 216 27.79 20.51 -4.34
C PRO A 216 26.96 19.28 -3.98
N GLU A 217 27.04 18.24 -4.82
CA GLU A 217 26.48 16.90 -4.55
C GLU A 217 27.33 16.17 -3.49
N ASP A 218 27.48 16.77 -2.31
CA ASP A 218 28.19 16.12 -1.21
C ASP A 218 27.22 15.37 -0.30
N THR A 219 27.76 14.32 0.31
CA THR A 219 27.20 13.48 1.40
C THR A 219 26.68 14.27 2.61
N THR A 220 26.90 15.59 2.65
CA THR A 220 26.49 16.53 3.69
C THR A 220 25.13 17.20 3.44
N ARG A 221 24.45 16.94 2.31
CA ARG A 221 23.05 17.36 2.17
C ARG A 221 22.23 16.69 3.28
N PRO A 222 21.41 17.43 4.05
CA PRO A 222 20.48 16.80 4.97
C PRO A 222 19.66 15.73 4.22
N ASP A 223 19.38 14.58 4.84
CA ASP A 223 18.65 13.47 4.18
C ASP A 223 17.34 13.93 3.48
N TYR A 224 16.73 15.01 3.98
CA TYR A 224 15.55 15.63 3.38
C TYR A 224 15.79 16.38 2.06
N ALA A 225 17.01 16.85 1.77
CA ALA A 225 17.39 17.60 0.56
C ALA A 225 18.08 16.74 -0.51
N ALA A 226 18.35 15.46 -0.22
CA ALA A 226 18.92 14.52 -1.18
C ALA A 226 17.87 13.75 -1.98
N THR A 227 16.64 13.66 -1.44
CA THR A 227 15.57 12.86 -2.04
C THR A 227 14.96 13.60 -3.22
N ARG A 228 15.11 13.04 -4.42
CA ARG A 228 14.51 13.55 -5.65
C ARG A 228 13.33 12.67 -6.03
N GLY A 229 12.41 13.21 -6.81
CA GLY A 229 11.30 12.38 -7.24
C GLY A 229 10.17 13.11 -7.92
N VAL A 230 9.17 12.30 -8.25
CA VAL A 230 7.94 12.71 -8.91
C VAL A 230 6.78 12.10 -8.13
N PHE A 231 5.76 12.90 -7.88
CA PHE A 231 4.52 12.48 -7.23
C PHE A 231 3.36 12.79 -8.16
N TRP A 232 2.50 11.79 -8.40
CA TRP A 232 1.22 11.98 -9.08
C TRP A 232 0.12 11.26 -8.31
N SER A 233 -1.09 11.79 -8.39
CA SER A 233 -2.25 11.23 -7.72
C SER A 233 -3.38 10.97 -8.71
N ILE A 234 -4.34 10.12 -8.33
CA ILE A 234 -5.58 9.92 -9.09
C ILE A 234 -6.38 11.22 -9.25
N ALA A 235 -6.14 12.20 -8.37
CA ALA A 235 -6.75 13.52 -8.39
C ALA A 235 -5.93 14.58 -9.15
N SER A 236 -4.78 14.18 -9.74
CA SER A 236 -3.96 15.09 -10.54
C SER A 236 -4.81 15.68 -11.67
N LYS A 237 -4.59 16.96 -11.97
CA LYS A 237 -5.22 17.60 -13.13
C LYS A 237 -4.18 17.59 -14.25
N PRO A 238 -4.25 16.62 -15.17
CA PRO A 238 -3.35 16.61 -16.30
C PRO A 238 -3.55 17.88 -17.12
N ASP A 239 -2.46 18.43 -17.61
CA ASP A 239 -2.47 19.57 -18.50
C ASP A 239 -2.99 19.14 -19.88
N ALA A 240 -3.38 20.09 -20.73
CA ALA A 240 -3.90 19.80 -22.08
C ALA A 240 -2.84 19.29 -23.09
N SER A 241 -1.71 18.77 -22.60
CA SER A 241 -0.60 18.25 -23.40
C SER A 241 -0.72 16.74 -23.58
N GLU A 242 -0.35 16.25 -24.76
CA GLU A 242 -0.42 14.82 -25.08
C GLU A 242 0.45 13.98 -24.11
N PRO A 243 0.02 12.79 -23.65
CA PRO A 243 -1.19 12.09 -24.07
C PRO A 243 -2.46 12.67 -23.42
N ASN A 244 -3.48 12.92 -24.24
CA ASN A 244 -4.78 13.39 -23.76
C ASN A 244 -5.63 12.19 -23.33
N PHE A 245 -6.20 12.28 -22.12
CA PHE A 245 -7.19 11.33 -21.63
C PHE A 245 -8.59 11.76 -22.08
N VAL A 246 -9.31 10.87 -22.75
CA VAL A 246 -10.74 11.05 -23.07
C VAL A 246 -11.51 10.05 -22.22
N GLN A 247 -12.28 10.58 -21.26
CA GLN A 247 -13.14 9.77 -20.41
C GLN A 247 -14.26 9.15 -21.25
N THR A 248 -14.50 7.86 -21.06
CA THR A 248 -15.56 7.10 -21.73
C THR A 248 -16.70 6.76 -20.78
N ALA A 249 -16.39 6.46 -19.52
CA ALA A 249 -17.37 6.16 -18.48
C ALA A 249 -18.06 7.43 -17.97
N ALA A 250 -19.26 7.27 -17.38
CA ALA A 250 -19.94 8.38 -16.72
C ALA A 250 -19.25 8.83 -15.42
N THR A 251 -18.52 7.94 -14.77
CA THR A 251 -17.83 8.17 -13.50
C THR A 251 -16.39 8.62 -13.75
N ALA A 252 -15.99 9.75 -13.17
CA ALA A 252 -14.60 10.21 -13.28
C ALA A 252 -13.64 9.23 -12.57
N PRO A 253 -12.40 9.04 -13.06
CA PRO A 253 -11.45 8.10 -12.46
C PRO A 253 -11.23 8.27 -10.95
N ALA A 254 -11.22 9.52 -10.46
CA ALA A 254 -11.04 9.82 -9.04
C ALA A 254 -12.25 9.49 -8.15
N ASP A 255 -13.42 9.27 -8.76
CA ASP A 255 -14.68 8.93 -8.09
C ASP A 255 -15.02 7.42 -8.18
N ILE A 256 -14.23 6.65 -8.93
CA ILE A 256 -14.36 5.19 -9.00
C ILE A 256 -14.07 4.60 -7.61
N GLY A 257 -15.02 3.83 -7.08
CA GLY A 257 -14.89 3.21 -5.76
C GLY A 257 -13.72 2.21 -5.69
N THR A 258 -13.01 2.18 -4.57
CA THR A 258 -11.84 1.32 -4.35
C THR A 258 -12.17 -0.06 -3.76
N SER A 259 -13.46 -0.44 -3.72
CA SER A 259 -13.90 -1.77 -3.25
C SER A 259 -13.49 -2.88 -4.22
N LEU A 260 -13.25 -4.10 -3.74
CA LEU A 260 -12.98 -5.29 -4.57
C LEU A 260 -14.30 -5.83 -5.17
N HIS A 261 -14.95 -4.96 -5.93
CA HIS A 261 -16.16 -5.16 -6.69
C HIS A 261 -15.88 -4.92 -8.18
N PHE A 262 -16.71 -5.47 -9.06
CA PHE A 262 -16.73 -5.13 -10.48
C PHE A 262 -16.82 -3.61 -10.69
N LEU A 263 -15.74 -2.99 -11.15
CA LEU A 263 -15.68 -1.53 -11.35
C LEU A 263 -16.52 -1.07 -12.55
N GLY A 264 -16.78 -1.98 -13.51
CA GLY A 264 -17.28 -1.66 -14.83
C GLY A 264 -16.17 -1.74 -15.88
N SER A 265 -16.50 -2.17 -17.10
CA SER A 265 -15.52 -2.35 -18.16
C SER A 265 -14.95 -1.02 -18.65
N GLU A 266 -15.80 -0.01 -18.80
CA GLU A 266 -15.40 1.34 -19.22
C GLU A 266 -14.62 2.03 -18.11
N GLU A 267 -15.11 1.97 -16.87
CA GLU A 267 -14.44 2.50 -15.68
C GLU A 267 -13.04 1.90 -15.49
N THR A 268 -12.88 0.60 -15.75
CA THR A 268 -11.55 -0.06 -15.65
C THR A 268 -10.60 0.45 -16.71
N VAL A 269 -11.07 0.63 -17.96
CA VAL A 269 -10.25 1.17 -19.06
C VAL A 269 -9.87 2.61 -18.76
N ASP A 270 -10.83 3.42 -18.34
CA ASP A 270 -10.63 4.82 -17.98
C ASP A 270 -9.63 4.97 -16.84
N LEU A 271 -9.74 4.15 -15.78
CA LEU A 271 -8.82 4.16 -14.65
C LEU A 271 -7.37 3.85 -15.06
N VAL A 272 -7.19 2.85 -15.92
CA VAL A 272 -5.87 2.45 -16.43
C VAL A 272 -5.28 3.55 -17.30
N ASN A 273 -6.04 4.04 -18.27
CA ASN A 273 -5.60 5.09 -19.19
C ASN A 273 -5.29 6.39 -18.46
N TRP A 274 -6.12 6.74 -17.47
CA TRP A 274 -5.88 7.88 -16.59
C TRP A 274 -4.57 7.73 -15.81
N GLY A 275 -4.33 6.56 -15.23
CA GLY A 275 -3.09 6.28 -14.51
C GLY A 275 -1.84 6.47 -15.38
N TYR A 276 -1.89 6.02 -16.64
CA TYR A 276 -0.81 6.25 -17.61
C TYR A 276 -0.65 7.73 -17.98
N CYS A 277 -1.75 8.43 -18.27
CA CYS A 277 -1.74 9.85 -18.59
C CYS A 277 -1.15 10.70 -17.45
N ALA A 278 -1.62 10.50 -16.22
CA ALA A 278 -1.14 11.22 -15.06
C ALA A 278 0.33 10.92 -14.74
N ALA A 279 0.78 9.67 -14.92
CA ALA A 279 2.18 9.29 -14.72
C ALA A 279 3.09 9.91 -15.79
N ASP A 280 2.71 9.84 -17.06
CA ASP A 280 3.51 10.37 -18.18
C ASP A 280 3.73 11.88 -18.03
N GLN A 281 2.65 12.62 -17.75
CA GLN A 281 2.76 14.07 -17.58
C GLN A 281 3.59 14.47 -16.36
N ALA A 282 3.53 13.70 -15.28
CA ALA A 282 4.32 14.00 -14.08
C ALA A 282 5.82 13.72 -14.27
N LEU A 283 6.19 12.79 -15.16
CA LEU A 283 7.57 12.38 -15.42
C LEU A 283 8.32 13.28 -16.41
N ARG A 284 7.61 14.18 -17.10
CA ARG A 284 8.18 15.17 -18.05
C ARG A 284 8.73 16.39 -17.32
#